data_AF-A0A9D5UTH4-F1
#
_entry.id   AF-A0A9D5UTH4-F1
#
_cell.length_a   1.000
_cell.length_b   1.000
_cell.length_c   1.000
_cell.angle_alpha   90.00
_cell.angle_beta   90.00
_cell.angle_gamma   90.00
#
_symmetry.space_group_name_H-M   'P 1'
#
loop_
_entity.id
_entity.type
_entity.pdbx_description
1 polymer ?
#
loop_
_entity_poly.entity_id
_entity_poly.type
_entity_poly.pdbx_seq_one_letter_code
_entity_poly.pdbx_strand_id
1 'polypeptide(L)'
;MRFIDPRIDFAFKKIFGSESAKEVLVSFLESLLGLEGERCIAELTILDPFLAPKIRELKYSILDVKCRDRRGVTYIVEMQVQKVAAFLKRIQYNAAKAYAHQIERGEDYPKLNQVITITITDFVLFSGFAHCVSRHESRETLTGHSYLQDILHFFVELPKFTKPLEALDDILDRWIYFIKYAGSLQDVPEKLNAAPFRHAFEMARVANMTAEELEMYDKAGIAIADAQGAVELARAEALREGAHIGEQKGRQDGIKIGEQKGEKKGKADFLCRLLQQRFGDLPVWASQKIAAADLAGLEGWSLRILDAPTLESALMDPP
;
A
#
# COMPACT_ATOMS: atom_id res chain seq x y z
N MET A 1 -32.77 -0.52 11.89
CA MET A 1 -32.53 0.74 11.15
C MET A 1 -31.36 0.53 10.18
N ARG A 2 -31.08 1.42 9.21
CA ARG A 2 -29.89 1.33 8.34
C ARG A 2 -29.11 2.63 8.38
N PHE A 3 -27.78 2.52 8.40
CA PHE A 3 -26.86 3.65 8.35
C PHE A 3 -26.01 3.60 7.08
N ILE A 4 -25.63 4.76 6.56
CA ILE A 4 -24.63 4.86 5.50
C ILE A 4 -23.23 4.55 6.05
N ASP A 5 -22.38 3.96 5.22
CA ASP A 5 -21.01 3.59 5.59
C ASP A 5 -20.09 4.82 5.58
N PRO A 6 -19.54 5.26 6.74
CA PRO A 6 -18.66 6.43 6.80
C PRO A 6 -17.38 6.30 5.97
N ARG A 7 -17.00 5.09 5.54
CA ARG A 7 -15.84 4.89 4.66
C ARG A 7 -16.08 5.42 3.24
N ILE A 8 -17.34 5.61 2.85
CA ILE A 8 -17.70 6.19 1.56
C ILE A 8 -17.58 7.70 1.66
N ASP A 9 -16.85 8.31 0.72
CA ASP A 9 -16.56 9.75 0.68
C ASP A 9 -17.78 10.64 0.95
N PHE A 10 -18.89 10.39 0.24
CA PHE A 10 -20.14 11.12 0.43
C PHE A 10 -20.64 11.06 1.89
N ALA A 11 -20.65 9.87 2.49
CA ALA A 11 -21.10 9.67 3.86
C ALA A 11 -20.16 10.35 4.85
N PHE A 12 -18.84 10.24 4.64
CA PHE A 12 -17.85 10.91 5.48
C PHE A 12 -18.06 12.43 5.48
N LYS A 13 -18.22 13.03 4.29
CA LYS A 13 -18.53 14.47 4.14
C LYS A 13 -19.84 14.85 4.81
N LYS A 14 -20.89 14.04 4.64
CA LYS A 14 -22.18 14.31 5.28
C LYS A 14 -22.04 14.30 6.80
N ILE A 15 -21.33 13.33 7.39
CA ILE A 15 -21.25 13.13 8.84
C ILE A 15 -20.23 14.04 9.53
N PHE A 16 -19.10 14.34 8.89
CA PHE A 16 -18.00 15.11 9.49
C PHE A 16 -17.80 16.50 8.88
N GLY A 17 -18.31 16.73 7.67
CA GLY A 17 -18.08 17.95 6.89
C GLY A 17 -19.26 18.94 6.86
N SER A 18 -20.36 18.67 7.56
CA SER A 18 -21.50 19.59 7.62
C SER A 18 -21.38 20.59 8.77
N GLU A 19 -21.95 21.78 8.58
CA GLU A 19 -22.01 22.80 9.64
C GLU A 19 -22.79 22.31 10.88
N SER A 20 -23.79 21.44 10.70
CA SER A 20 -24.54 20.84 11.81
C SER A 20 -23.73 19.80 12.59
N ALA A 21 -22.60 19.32 12.04
CA ALA A 21 -21.78 18.25 12.59
C ALA A 21 -20.48 18.73 13.23
N LYS A 22 -20.31 20.03 13.47
CA LYS A 22 -19.07 20.56 14.07
C LYS A 22 -18.69 19.86 15.37
N GLU A 23 -19.66 19.55 16.23
CA GLU A 23 -19.42 18.83 17.49
C GLU A 23 -18.90 17.39 17.27
N VAL A 24 -19.37 16.72 16.22
CA VAL A 24 -18.93 15.38 15.82
C VAL A 24 -17.47 15.42 15.37
N LEU A 25 -17.14 16.37 14.49
CA LEU A 25 -15.76 16.55 14.02
C LEU A 25 -14.82 16.99 15.14
N VAL A 26 -15.22 17.95 15.99
CA VAL A 26 -14.41 18.41 17.12
C VAL A 26 -14.08 17.26 18.05
N SER A 27 -15.07 16.46 18.46
CA SER A 27 -14.83 15.32 19.35
C SER A 27 -13.90 14.27 18.73
N PHE A 28 -14.02 14.01 17.43
CA PHE A 28 -13.10 13.12 16.74
C PHE A 28 -11.67 13.67 16.73
N LEU A 29 -11.50 14.94 16.36
CA LEU A 29 -10.18 15.59 16.31
C LEU A 29 -9.52 15.64 17.69
N GLU A 30 -10.24 16.06 18.73
CA GLU A 30 -9.69 16.17 20.08
C GLU A 30 -9.24 14.81 20.63
N SER A 31 -10.06 13.77 20.45
CA SER A 31 -9.72 12.41 20.90
C SER A 31 -8.56 11.80 20.12
N LEU A 32 -8.48 12.03 18.80
CA LEU A 32 -7.37 11.55 17.97
C LEU A 32 -6.04 12.24 18.29
N LEU A 33 -6.10 13.55 18.52
CA LEU A 33 -4.91 14.40 18.67
C LEU A 33 -4.47 14.55 20.15
N GLY A 34 -5.26 14.05 21.10
CA GLY A 34 -5.01 14.20 22.54
C GLY A 34 -5.06 15.67 22.98
N LEU A 35 -6.03 16.42 22.46
CA LEU A 35 -6.22 17.83 22.81
C LEU A 35 -7.03 17.95 24.08
N GLU A 36 -6.41 18.51 25.12
CA GLU A 36 -7.00 18.67 26.45
C GLU A 36 -6.75 20.08 26.98
N GLY A 37 -7.63 20.54 27.88
CA GLY A 37 -7.53 21.83 28.54
C GLY A 37 -7.52 23.00 27.55
N GLU A 38 -6.51 23.86 27.63
CA GLU A 38 -6.38 25.02 26.73
C GLU A 38 -6.14 24.64 25.27
N ARG A 39 -5.78 23.37 25.00
CA ARG A 39 -5.56 22.87 23.64
C ARG A 39 -6.84 22.40 22.94
N CYS A 40 -7.95 22.28 23.66
CA CYS A 40 -9.26 21.93 23.10
C CYS A 40 -9.68 22.90 21.99
N ILE A 41 -10.42 22.38 21.03
CA ILE A 41 -10.93 23.10 19.88
C ILE A 41 -12.20 23.84 20.33
N ALA A 42 -12.03 25.09 20.74
CA ALA A 42 -13.16 25.91 21.19
C ALA A 42 -14.14 26.26 20.06
N GLU A 43 -13.63 26.45 18.84
CA GLU A 43 -14.43 26.77 17.66
C GLU A 43 -13.74 26.18 16.42
N LEU A 44 -14.56 25.71 15.48
CA LEU A 44 -14.11 25.10 14.23
C LEU A 44 -14.90 25.65 13.04
N THR A 45 -14.18 26.13 12.03
CA THR A 45 -14.74 26.59 10.76
C THR A 45 -14.43 25.57 9.67
N ILE A 46 -15.47 25.03 9.04
CA ILE A 46 -15.31 24.15 7.89
C ILE A 46 -14.99 25.03 6.67
N LEU A 47 -13.90 24.70 6.00
CA LEU A 47 -13.42 25.40 4.82
C LEU A 47 -13.89 24.62 3.60
N ASP A 48 -14.73 25.26 2.77
CA ASP A 48 -15.19 24.65 1.52
C ASP A 48 -13.96 24.33 0.63
N PRO A 49 -13.71 23.05 0.30
CA PRO A 49 -12.58 22.66 -0.54
C PRO A 49 -12.66 23.21 -1.97
N PHE A 50 -13.83 23.69 -2.42
CA PHE A 50 -14.06 24.26 -3.74
C PHE A 50 -13.84 25.79 -3.81
N LEU A 51 -13.66 26.47 -2.67
CA LEU A 51 -13.40 27.93 -2.63
C LEU A 51 -11.92 28.29 -2.87
N ALA A 52 -11.01 27.31 -3.00
CA ALA A 52 -9.63 27.59 -3.38
C ALA A 52 -9.57 28.22 -4.79
N PRO A 53 -8.71 29.23 -5.04
CA PRO A 53 -8.59 29.85 -6.35
C PRO A 53 -8.45 28.79 -7.45
N LYS A 54 -9.32 28.85 -8.48
CA LYS A 54 -9.29 27.96 -9.63
C LYS A 54 -8.03 28.22 -10.48
N ILE A 55 -6.86 27.80 -9.98
CA ILE A 55 -5.65 27.78 -10.80
C ILE A 55 -5.82 26.60 -11.77
N ARG A 56 -5.86 26.91 -13.07
CA ARG A 56 -6.17 25.99 -14.18
C ARG A 56 -5.23 24.78 -14.31
N GLU A 57 -4.13 24.73 -13.56
CA GLU A 57 -3.02 23.79 -13.76
C GLU A 57 -2.83 22.76 -12.62
N LEU A 58 -3.67 22.80 -11.58
CA LEU A 58 -3.52 21.92 -10.43
C LEU A 58 -4.41 20.68 -10.57
N LYS A 59 -3.82 19.48 -10.42
CA LYS A 59 -4.57 18.25 -10.13
C LYS A 59 -5.35 18.49 -8.83
N TYR A 60 -6.67 18.59 -8.92
CA TYR A 60 -7.51 18.70 -7.72
C TYR A 60 -7.57 17.32 -7.05
N SER A 61 -6.85 17.16 -5.94
CA SER A 61 -7.22 16.16 -4.93
C SER A 61 -8.39 16.78 -4.18
N ILE A 62 -9.61 16.29 -4.41
CA ILE A 62 -10.75 16.68 -3.59
C ILE A 62 -10.45 16.13 -2.18
N LEU A 63 -10.33 17.03 -1.20
CA LEU A 63 -10.18 16.66 0.21
C LEU A 63 -11.56 16.46 0.81
N ASP A 64 -11.70 15.57 1.80
CA ASP A 64 -13.02 15.23 2.31
C ASP A 64 -13.50 16.28 3.31
N VAL A 65 -12.67 16.62 4.29
CA VAL A 65 -12.95 17.72 5.20
C VAL A 65 -11.69 18.56 5.42
N LYS A 66 -11.83 19.87 5.23
CA LYS A 66 -10.81 20.85 5.62
C LYS A 66 -11.44 21.80 6.62
N CYS A 67 -10.78 22.06 7.72
CA CYS A 67 -11.29 22.99 8.72
C CYS A 67 -10.16 23.73 9.43
N ARG A 68 -10.52 24.80 10.14
CA ARG A 68 -9.58 25.64 10.89
C ARG A 68 -10.15 25.97 12.26
N ASP A 69 -9.31 25.90 13.30
CA ASP A 69 -9.70 26.33 14.64
C ASP A 69 -9.39 27.81 14.90
N ARG A 70 -9.85 28.33 16.04
CA ARG A 70 -9.60 29.73 16.46
C ARG A 70 -8.13 30.12 16.60
N ARG A 71 -7.22 29.14 16.73
CA ARG A 71 -5.77 29.38 16.85
C ARG A 71 -5.12 29.49 15.47
N GLY A 72 -5.86 29.23 14.39
CA GLY A 72 -5.34 29.21 13.02
C GLY A 72 -4.86 27.83 12.56
N VAL A 73 -4.91 26.80 13.43
CA VAL A 73 -4.48 25.44 13.05
C VAL A 73 -5.44 24.90 12.00
N THR A 74 -4.87 24.43 10.90
CA THR A 74 -5.63 23.85 9.78
C THR A 74 -5.61 22.33 9.86
N TYR A 75 -6.78 21.71 9.90
CA TYR A 75 -6.93 20.25 9.87
C TYR A 75 -7.43 19.82 8.49
N ILE A 76 -6.80 18.78 7.95
CA ILE A 76 -7.20 18.14 6.69
C ILE A 76 -7.48 16.68 6.99
N VAL A 77 -8.74 16.27 6.86
CA VAL A 77 -9.18 14.89 7.11
C VAL A 77 -9.53 14.25 5.77
N GLU A 78 -8.94 13.09 5.51
CA GLU A 78 -9.10 12.32 4.26
C GLU A 78 -9.40 10.86 4.61
N MET A 79 -10.51 10.33 4.07
CA MET A 79 -10.93 8.94 4.14
C MET A 79 -10.58 8.25 2.81
N GLN A 80 -9.71 7.25 2.87
CA GLN A 80 -9.24 6.54 1.68
C GLN A 80 -9.53 5.04 1.79
N VAL A 81 -10.44 4.53 0.96
CA VAL A 81 -10.79 3.10 0.90
C VAL A 81 -9.78 2.30 0.09
N GLN A 82 -9.22 2.89 -0.96
CA GLN A 82 -8.38 2.16 -1.92
C GLN A 82 -6.90 2.55 -1.82
N LYS A 83 -6.02 1.55 -1.85
CA LYS A 83 -4.57 1.76 -1.88
C LYS A 83 -4.13 2.12 -3.29
N VAL A 84 -3.84 3.40 -3.51
CA VAL A 84 -3.37 3.92 -4.80
C VAL A 84 -1.85 4.13 -4.82
N ALA A 85 -1.25 4.10 -6.02
CA ALA A 85 0.16 4.40 -6.19
C ALA A 85 0.50 5.83 -5.73
N ALA A 86 1.72 6.02 -5.21
CA ALA A 86 2.22 7.33 -4.74
C ALA A 86 1.35 8.04 -3.68
N PHE A 87 0.48 7.32 -2.96
CA PHE A 87 -0.43 7.88 -1.97
C PHE A 87 0.29 8.72 -0.89
N LEU A 88 1.38 8.20 -0.30
CA LEU A 88 2.18 8.95 0.68
C LEU A 88 2.74 10.25 0.12
N LYS A 89 3.17 10.26 -1.14
CA LYS A 89 3.67 11.48 -1.80
C LYS A 89 2.53 12.50 -1.98
N ARG A 90 1.31 12.04 -2.28
CA ARG A 90 0.12 12.91 -2.38
C ARG A 90 -0.21 13.57 -1.06
N ILE A 91 -0.18 12.82 0.05
CA ILE A 91 -0.43 13.35 1.39
C ILE A 91 0.58 14.45 1.73
N GLN A 92 1.87 14.19 1.52
CA GLN A 92 2.93 15.18 1.76
C GLN A 92 2.77 16.42 0.87
N TYR A 93 2.46 16.22 -0.42
CA TYR A 93 2.20 17.31 -1.36
C TYR A 93 1.01 18.18 -0.90
N ASN A 94 -0.10 17.57 -0.49
CA ASN A 94 -1.28 18.29 -0.03
C ASN A 94 -1.02 19.06 1.28
N ALA A 95 -0.26 18.48 2.22
CA ALA A 95 0.12 19.13 3.46
C ALA A 95 1.01 20.37 3.21
N ALA A 96 2.08 20.19 2.43
CA ALA A 96 2.99 21.27 2.06
C ALA A 96 2.26 22.38 1.29
N LYS A 97 1.39 21.99 0.36
CA LYS A 97 0.53 22.93 -0.38
C LYS A 97 -0.36 23.72 0.58
N ALA A 98 -1.05 23.04 1.51
CA ALA A 98 -1.93 23.70 2.47
C ALA A 98 -1.19 24.65 3.41
N TYR A 99 0.05 24.33 3.80
CA TYR A 99 0.91 25.21 4.60
C TYR A 99 1.34 26.45 3.81
N ALA A 100 1.87 26.25 2.59
CA ALA A 100 2.32 27.35 1.74
C ALA A 100 1.20 28.31 1.30
N HIS A 101 -0.03 27.82 1.11
CA HIS A 101 -1.18 28.62 0.66
C HIS A 101 -1.82 29.48 1.77
N GLN A 102 -1.25 29.50 2.99
CA GLN A 102 -1.76 30.37 4.05
C GLN A 102 -1.33 31.83 3.86
N ILE A 103 -0.31 32.08 3.04
CA ILE A 103 0.25 33.40 2.80
C ILE A 103 0.39 33.68 1.30
N GLU A 104 0.23 34.94 0.92
CA GLU A 104 0.46 35.44 -0.43
C GLU A 104 1.87 36.03 -0.61
N ARG A 105 2.21 36.38 -1.85
CA ARG A 105 3.50 37.00 -2.15
C ARG A 105 3.64 38.34 -1.43
N GLY A 106 4.66 38.44 -0.59
CA GLY A 106 4.96 39.66 0.18
C GLY A 106 4.41 39.65 1.61
N GLU A 107 3.75 38.57 2.03
CA GLU A 107 3.36 38.36 3.42
C GLU A 107 4.46 37.68 4.25
N ASP A 108 4.49 37.98 5.55
CA ASP A 108 5.53 37.48 6.47
C ASP A 108 5.25 36.05 6.97
N TYR A 109 6.32 35.26 7.11
CA TYR A 109 6.27 33.87 7.59
C TYR A 109 5.64 33.65 8.97
N PRO A 110 5.68 34.57 9.96
CA PRO A 110 5.01 34.37 11.25
C PRO A 110 3.48 34.23 11.16
N LYS A 111 2.87 34.50 10.00
CA LYS A 111 1.44 34.24 9.74
C LYS A 111 1.15 32.75 9.47
N LEU A 112 2.17 31.94 9.20
CA LEU A 112 2.01 30.51 8.97
C LEU A 112 1.58 29.83 10.27
N ASN A 113 0.49 29.07 10.19
CA ASN A 113 -0.03 28.26 11.27
C ASN A 113 0.14 26.76 10.95
N GLN A 114 0.10 25.95 12.00
CA GLN A 114 0.23 24.50 11.89
C GLN A 114 -0.84 23.88 10.96
N VAL A 115 -0.42 22.89 10.19
CA VAL A 115 -1.25 22.02 9.36
C VAL A 115 -1.15 20.60 9.89
N ILE A 116 -2.29 20.05 10.30
CA ILE A 116 -2.42 18.66 10.73
C ILE A 116 -3.21 17.90 9.68
N THR A 117 -2.57 16.93 9.06
CA THR A 117 -3.25 16.01 8.14
C THR A 117 -3.61 14.73 8.85
N ILE A 118 -4.83 14.27 8.65
CA ILE A 118 -5.40 13.07 9.23
C ILE A 118 -5.87 12.20 8.07
N THR A 119 -5.26 11.03 7.93
CA THR A 119 -5.58 10.09 6.87
C THR A 119 -6.13 8.82 7.48
N ILE A 120 -7.39 8.52 7.18
CA ILE A 120 -8.08 7.30 7.61
C ILE A 120 -8.08 6.34 6.44
N THR A 121 -7.60 5.10 6.63
CA THR A 121 -7.48 4.12 5.54
C THR A 121 -8.23 2.83 5.85
N ASP A 122 -8.89 2.26 4.83
CA ASP A 122 -9.47 0.91 4.91
C ASP A 122 -8.51 -0.19 4.37
N PHE A 123 -7.20 0.11 4.41
CA PHE A 123 -6.13 -0.79 4.03
C PHE A 123 -4.91 -0.54 4.91
N VAL A 124 -4.03 -1.54 5.00
CA VAL A 124 -2.75 -1.41 5.71
C VAL A 124 -1.75 -0.62 4.85
N LEU A 125 -1.38 0.55 5.36
CA LEU A 125 -0.40 1.46 4.77
C LEU A 125 1.00 1.14 5.28
N PHE A 126 1.16 0.91 6.59
CA PHE A 126 2.44 0.64 7.23
C PHE A 126 2.48 -0.76 7.85
N SER A 127 3.27 -1.68 7.29
CA SER A 127 3.40 -3.04 7.83
C SER A 127 4.41 -3.17 8.98
N GLY A 128 5.17 -2.11 9.29
CA GLY A 128 6.22 -2.13 10.31
C GLY A 128 5.74 -2.11 11.76
N PHE A 129 4.45 -1.89 12.00
CA PHE A 129 3.86 -1.84 13.34
C PHE A 129 2.36 -2.20 13.32
N ALA A 130 1.86 -2.68 14.46
CA ALA A 130 0.50 -3.22 14.58
C ALA A 130 -0.55 -2.22 15.11
N HIS A 131 -0.15 -1.10 15.73
CA HIS A 131 -1.11 -0.15 16.28
C HIS A 131 -1.92 0.57 15.18
N CYS A 132 -3.18 0.88 15.46
CA CYS A 132 -4.12 1.47 14.50
C CYS A 132 -3.86 2.95 14.21
N VAL A 133 -3.44 3.71 15.23
CA VAL A 133 -3.23 5.15 15.14
C VAL A 133 -1.73 5.44 15.20
N SER A 134 -1.21 6.16 14.22
CA SER A 134 0.20 6.58 14.19
C SER A 134 0.35 8.07 13.90
N ARG A 135 1.30 8.71 14.56
CA ARG A 135 1.68 10.12 14.37
C ARG A 135 3.08 10.18 13.77
N HIS A 136 3.23 10.95 12.70
CA HIS A 136 4.49 11.13 11.97
C HIS A 136 4.83 12.62 11.92
N GLU A 137 6.07 12.94 12.28
CA GLU A 137 6.61 14.29 12.33
C GLU A 137 8.08 14.29 11.93
N SER A 138 8.58 15.46 11.52
CA SER A 138 9.99 15.65 11.21
C SER A 138 10.82 15.65 12.49
N ARG A 139 11.93 14.91 12.49
CA ARG A 139 12.85 14.82 13.62
C ARG A 139 14.29 15.01 13.15
N GLU A 140 15.09 15.64 13.99
CA GLU A 140 16.54 15.68 13.81
C GLU A 140 17.10 14.26 13.97
N THR A 141 17.97 13.84 13.05
CA THR A 141 18.36 12.44 12.86
C THR A 141 19.21 11.88 14.01
N LEU A 142 19.98 12.71 14.72
CA LEU A 142 20.87 12.27 15.78
C LEU A 142 20.18 12.21 17.16
N THR A 143 19.36 13.20 17.47
CA THR A 143 18.73 13.41 18.78
C THR A 143 17.27 12.96 18.83
N GLY A 144 16.62 12.86 17.67
CA GLY A 144 15.18 12.59 17.56
C GLY A 144 14.30 13.80 17.93
N HIS A 145 14.88 14.97 18.21
CA HIS A 145 14.13 16.17 18.57
C HIS A 145 13.37 16.73 17.38
N SER A 146 12.11 17.15 17.58
CA SER A 146 11.27 17.74 16.54
C SER A 146 11.35 19.27 16.61
N TYR A 147 12.08 19.87 15.65
CA TYR A 147 12.15 21.33 15.49
C TYR A 147 11.14 21.87 14.47
N LEU A 148 10.70 21.03 13.53
CA LEU A 148 9.77 21.40 12.46
C LEU A 148 8.38 20.83 12.80
N GLN A 149 7.61 21.59 13.59
CA GLN A 149 6.37 21.12 14.21
C GLN A 149 5.10 21.53 13.46
N ASP A 150 5.22 22.36 12.44
CA ASP A 150 4.07 22.97 11.77
C ASP A 150 3.36 22.04 10.79
N ILE A 151 3.96 20.92 10.40
CA ILE A 151 3.31 19.91 9.56
C ILE A 151 3.35 18.56 10.27
N LEU A 152 2.16 18.07 10.63
CA LEU A 152 1.99 16.78 11.29
C LEU A 152 1.10 15.86 10.46
N HIS A 153 1.40 14.56 10.47
CA HIS A 153 0.60 13.54 9.82
C HIS A 153 0.10 12.53 10.86
N PHE A 154 -1.21 12.34 10.92
CA PHE A 154 -1.87 11.30 11.70
C PHE A 154 -2.48 10.30 10.73
N PHE A 155 -2.30 9.01 11.01
CA PHE A 155 -2.90 7.93 10.24
C PHE A 155 -3.75 7.06 11.15
N VAL A 156 -4.94 6.72 10.69
CA VAL A 156 -5.86 5.76 11.32
C VAL A 156 -6.08 4.62 10.33
N GLU A 157 -5.41 3.49 10.54
CA GLU A 157 -5.52 2.33 9.66
C GLU A 157 -6.62 1.38 10.18
N LEU A 158 -7.85 1.52 9.66
CA LEU A 158 -9.03 0.78 10.13
C LEU A 158 -8.84 -0.74 10.18
N PRO A 159 -8.13 -1.41 9.24
CA PRO A 159 -7.89 -2.85 9.33
C PRO A 159 -7.12 -3.29 10.58
N LYS A 160 -6.33 -2.40 11.18
CA LYS A 160 -5.58 -2.66 12.42
C LYS A 160 -6.43 -2.51 13.68
N PHE A 161 -7.63 -1.92 13.58
CA PHE A 161 -8.56 -1.83 14.70
C PHE A 161 -9.33 -3.14 14.86
N THR A 162 -9.07 -3.89 15.92
CA THR A 162 -9.69 -5.20 16.17
C THR A 162 -10.51 -5.27 17.46
N LYS A 163 -10.62 -4.16 18.20
CA LYS A 163 -11.37 -4.11 19.45
C LYS A 163 -12.87 -4.35 19.18
N PRO A 164 -13.50 -5.29 19.91
CA PRO A 164 -14.96 -5.44 19.85
C PRO A 164 -15.66 -4.29 20.61
N LEU A 165 -16.97 -4.18 20.44
CA LEU A 165 -17.80 -3.15 21.07
C LEU A 165 -17.62 -3.10 22.60
N GLU A 166 -17.50 -4.25 23.24
CA GLU A 166 -17.35 -4.40 24.69
C GLU A 166 -16.01 -3.85 25.20
N ALA A 167 -15.00 -3.75 24.33
CA ALA A 167 -13.66 -3.27 24.64
C ALA A 167 -13.38 -1.85 24.12
N LEU A 168 -14.42 -1.08 23.77
CA LEU A 168 -14.25 0.35 23.49
C LEU A 168 -14.04 1.09 24.81
N ASP A 169 -12.79 1.44 25.10
CA ASP A 169 -12.34 1.99 26.38
C ASP A 169 -12.41 3.52 26.41
N ASP A 170 -12.09 4.16 25.29
CA ASP A 170 -12.02 5.62 25.17
C ASP A 170 -12.90 6.20 24.04
N ILE A 171 -12.87 7.52 23.88
CA ILE A 171 -13.63 8.26 22.86
C ILE A 171 -13.12 7.95 21.45
N LEU A 172 -11.81 7.76 21.29
CA LEU A 172 -11.19 7.50 20.00
C LEU A 172 -11.56 6.10 19.49
N ASP A 173 -11.53 5.09 20.36
CA ASP A 173 -12.00 3.74 20.07
C ASP A 173 -13.43 3.75 19.51
N ARG A 174 -14.31 4.55 20.14
CA ARG A 174 -15.70 4.72 19.72
C ARG A 174 -15.81 5.37 18.36
N TRP A 175 -14.99 6.37 18.05
CA TRP A 175 -14.96 6.98 16.72
C TRP A 175 -14.43 6.03 15.65
N ILE A 176 -13.32 5.34 15.93
CA ILE A 176 -12.75 4.37 14.98
C ILE A 176 -13.75 3.23 14.73
N TYR A 177 -14.42 2.74 15.79
CA TYR A 177 -15.48 1.74 15.67
C TYR A 177 -16.66 2.27 14.83
N PHE A 178 -17.13 3.49 15.09
CA PHE A 178 -18.19 4.12 14.31
C PHE A 178 -17.82 4.18 12.82
N ILE A 179 -16.65 4.72 12.50
CA ILE A 179 -16.19 4.88 11.10
C ILE A 179 -16.08 3.51 10.42
N LYS A 180 -15.58 2.49 11.12
CA LYS A 180 -15.36 1.16 10.57
C LYS A 180 -16.64 0.33 10.40
N TYR A 181 -17.60 0.45 11.32
CA TYR A 181 -18.70 -0.51 11.44
C TYR A 181 -20.09 0.08 11.22
N ALA A 182 -20.29 1.41 11.29
CA ALA A 182 -21.64 2.01 11.28
C ALA A 182 -22.51 1.52 10.12
N GLY A 183 -21.97 1.44 8.90
CA GLY A 183 -22.71 0.98 7.71
C GLY A 183 -23.24 -0.47 7.79
N SER A 184 -22.70 -1.29 8.70
CA SER A 184 -23.14 -2.67 8.94
C SER A 184 -24.11 -2.83 10.11
N LEU A 185 -24.26 -1.80 10.95
CA LEU A 185 -25.09 -1.85 12.14
C LEU A 185 -26.57 -1.70 11.78
N GLN A 186 -27.42 -2.37 12.55
CA GLN A 186 -28.87 -2.22 12.44
C GLN A 186 -29.41 -1.17 13.43
N ASP A 187 -28.78 -1.00 14.59
CA ASP A 187 -29.21 -0.05 15.62
C ASP A 187 -28.00 0.61 16.27
N VAL A 188 -28.22 1.71 17.00
CA VAL A 188 -27.15 2.42 17.72
C VAL A 188 -26.75 1.61 18.95
N PRO A 189 -25.49 1.13 19.06
CA PRO A 189 -25.05 0.39 20.24
C PRO A 189 -25.08 1.25 21.50
N GLU A 190 -25.38 0.65 22.65
CA GLU A 190 -25.53 1.39 23.92
C GLU A 190 -24.30 2.23 24.27
N LYS A 191 -23.09 1.70 24.07
CA LYS A 191 -21.81 2.42 24.28
C LYS A 191 -21.61 3.64 23.38
N LEU A 192 -22.34 3.73 22.26
CA LEU A 192 -22.33 4.85 21.33
C LEU A 192 -23.64 5.64 21.39
N ASN A 193 -24.56 5.29 22.29
CA ASN A 193 -25.86 5.92 22.40
C ASN A 193 -25.81 7.16 23.31
N ALA A 194 -24.80 8.01 23.13
CA ALA A 194 -24.62 9.27 23.84
C ALA A 194 -24.07 10.32 22.88
N ALA A 195 -24.26 11.61 23.20
CA ALA A 195 -23.60 12.67 22.45
C ALA A 195 -22.07 12.53 22.59
N PRO A 196 -21.28 12.86 21.55
CA PRO A 196 -21.70 13.28 20.20
C PRO A 196 -22.02 12.13 19.22
N PHE A 197 -21.74 10.88 19.58
CA PHE A 197 -21.93 9.71 18.69
C PHE A 197 -23.38 9.52 18.23
N ARG A 198 -24.36 9.75 19.11
CA ARG A 198 -25.78 9.68 18.75
C ARG A 198 -26.12 10.64 17.62
N HIS A 199 -25.54 11.85 17.62
CA HIS A 199 -25.71 12.82 16.53
C HIS A 199 -25.13 12.26 15.23
N ALA A 200 -23.90 11.72 15.27
CA ALA A 200 -23.27 11.12 14.09
C ALA A 200 -24.11 9.96 13.51
N PHE A 201 -24.71 9.12 14.36
CA PHE A 201 -25.64 8.08 13.92
C PHE A 201 -26.90 8.65 13.28
N GLU A 202 -27.51 9.69 13.86
CA GLU A 202 -28.68 10.34 13.26
C GLU A 202 -28.38 10.92 11.88
N MET A 203 -27.19 11.50 11.68
CA MET A 203 -26.76 11.97 10.37
C MET A 203 -26.49 10.84 9.38
N ALA A 204 -26.02 9.70 9.87
CA ALA A 204 -25.76 8.52 9.07
C ALA A 204 -27.05 7.73 8.74
N ARG A 205 -28.19 8.03 9.36
CA ARG A 205 -29.44 7.28 9.09
C ARG A 205 -29.88 7.49 7.64
N VAL A 206 -30.08 6.37 6.95
CA VAL A 206 -30.59 6.37 5.56
C VAL A 206 -31.98 7.04 5.48
N ALA A 207 -32.80 6.89 6.51
CA ALA A 207 -34.12 7.53 6.58
C ALA A 207 -34.08 9.07 6.59
N ASN A 208 -32.92 9.66 6.91
CA ASN A 208 -32.72 11.11 6.92
C ASN A 208 -32.07 11.62 5.62
N MET A 209 -31.98 10.77 4.58
CA MET A 209 -31.42 11.14 3.28
C MET A 209 -32.51 11.60 2.31
N THR A 210 -32.19 12.59 1.49
CA THR A 210 -33.02 12.89 0.31
C THR A 210 -32.78 11.84 -0.78
N ALA A 211 -33.63 11.82 -1.81
CA ALA A 211 -33.47 10.92 -2.94
C ALA A 211 -32.14 11.17 -3.68
N GLU A 212 -31.76 12.45 -3.83
CA GLU A 212 -30.53 12.89 -4.47
C GLU A 212 -29.30 12.46 -3.66
N GLU A 213 -29.34 12.62 -2.33
CA GLU A 213 -28.26 12.18 -1.45
C GLU A 213 -28.07 10.66 -1.49
N LEU A 214 -29.19 9.90 -1.53
CA LEU A 214 -29.15 8.45 -1.64
C LEU A 214 -28.56 8.01 -2.98
N GLU A 215 -28.95 8.67 -4.08
CA GLU A 215 -28.37 8.40 -5.39
C GLU A 215 -26.87 8.71 -5.45
N MET A 216 -26.43 9.82 -4.83
CA MET A 216 -25.00 10.16 -4.73
C MET A 216 -24.22 9.12 -3.94
N TYR A 217 -24.79 8.65 -2.82
CA TYR A 217 -24.21 7.60 -1.99
C TYR A 217 -24.10 6.26 -2.76
N ASP A 218 -25.17 5.84 -3.42
CA ASP A 218 -25.19 4.59 -4.20
C ASP A 218 -24.19 4.63 -5.36
N LYS A 219 -24.13 5.76 -6.09
CA LYS A 219 -23.14 5.97 -7.16
C LYS A 219 -21.70 5.90 -6.64
N ALA A 220 -21.42 6.49 -5.48
CA ALA A 220 -20.10 6.43 -4.85
C ALA A 220 -19.75 4.98 -4.44
N GLY A 221 -20.71 4.23 -3.90
CA GLY A 221 -20.55 2.81 -3.58
C GLY A 221 -20.25 1.95 -4.81
N ILE A 222 -21.01 2.13 -5.90
CA ILE A 222 -20.79 1.43 -7.18
C ILE A 222 -19.39 1.75 -7.72
N ALA A 223 -18.98 3.01 -7.73
CA ALA A 223 -17.66 3.39 -8.23
C ALA A 223 -16.51 2.75 -7.43
N ILE A 224 -16.66 2.62 -6.10
CA ILE A 224 -15.68 1.91 -5.26
C ILE A 224 -15.64 0.42 -5.61
N ALA A 225 -16.80 -0.22 -5.76
CA ALA A 225 -16.91 -1.64 -6.10
C ALA A 225 -16.33 -1.94 -7.49
N ASP A 226 -16.64 -1.11 -8.50
CA ASP A 226 -16.12 -1.25 -9.86
C ASP A 226 -14.59 -1.12 -9.88
N ALA A 227 -14.05 -0.13 -9.17
CA ALA A 227 -12.60 0.05 -9.08
C ALA A 227 -11.91 -1.09 -8.32
N GLN A 228 -12.55 -1.68 -7.30
CA GLN A 228 -12.04 -2.90 -6.65
C GLN A 228 -12.07 -4.09 -7.62
N GLY A 229 -13.18 -4.30 -8.33
CA GLY A 229 -13.31 -5.37 -9.32
C GLY A 229 -12.30 -5.26 -10.47
N ALA A 230 -12.01 -4.04 -10.94
CA ALA A 230 -10.99 -3.80 -11.95
C ALA A 230 -9.58 -4.19 -11.47
N VAL A 231 -9.24 -3.88 -10.21
CA VAL A 231 -7.95 -4.26 -9.61
C VAL A 231 -7.85 -5.77 -9.44
N GLU A 232 -8.92 -6.44 -8.99
CA GLU A 232 -8.97 -7.89 -8.86
C GLU A 232 -8.81 -8.59 -10.21
N LEU A 233 -9.51 -8.11 -11.25
CA LEU A 233 -9.39 -8.62 -12.62
C LEU A 233 -7.96 -8.46 -13.14
N ALA A 234 -7.38 -7.26 -13.03
CA ALA A 234 -6.01 -6.99 -13.46
C ALA A 234 -5.00 -7.90 -12.74
N ARG A 235 -5.19 -8.16 -11.45
CA ARG A 235 -4.35 -9.08 -10.68
C ARG A 235 -4.50 -10.52 -11.16
N ALA A 236 -5.72 -10.97 -11.43
CA ALA A 236 -5.98 -12.31 -11.94
C ALA A 236 -5.37 -12.52 -13.33
N GLU A 237 -5.49 -11.54 -14.22
CA GLU A 237 -4.88 -11.57 -15.56
C GLU A 237 -3.35 -11.58 -15.47
N ALA A 238 -2.75 -10.70 -14.66
CA ALA A 238 -1.31 -10.66 -14.46
C ALA A 238 -0.75 -11.97 -13.90
N LEU A 239 -1.49 -12.64 -13.00
CA LEU A 239 -1.10 -13.96 -12.48
C LEU A 239 -1.18 -15.05 -13.56
N ARG A 240 -2.24 -15.05 -14.40
CA ARG A 240 -2.36 -16.01 -15.51
C ARG A 240 -1.26 -15.81 -16.55
N GLU A 241 -1.00 -14.57 -16.95
CA GLU A 241 0.05 -14.25 -17.91
C GLU A 241 1.43 -14.60 -17.33
N GLY A 242 1.68 -14.27 -16.05
CA GLY A 242 2.89 -14.64 -15.34
C GLY A 242 3.12 -16.16 -15.28
N ALA A 243 2.06 -16.93 -15.03
CA ALA A 243 2.11 -18.39 -15.03
C ALA A 243 2.46 -18.94 -16.42
N HIS A 244 1.81 -18.43 -17.47
CA HIS A 244 2.07 -18.85 -18.86
C HIS A 244 3.49 -18.51 -19.31
N ILE A 245 3.98 -17.29 -19.03
CA ILE A 245 5.37 -16.89 -19.30
C ILE A 245 6.34 -17.78 -18.52
N GLY A 246 6.04 -18.09 -17.26
CA GLY A 246 6.82 -18.98 -16.42
C GLY A 246 6.92 -20.40 -17.00
N GLU A 247 5.80 -20.96 -17.46
CA GLU A 247 5.75 -22.28 -18.09
C GLU A 247 6.56 -22.31 -19.40
N GLN A 248 6.40 -21.30 -20.26
CA GLN A 248 7.14 -21.22 -21.53
C GLN A 248 8.65 -21.11 -21.30
N LYS A 249 9.09 -20.24 -20.38
CA LYS A 249 10.51 -20.11 -20.03
C LYS A 249 11.04 -21.41 -19.42
N GLY A 250 10.32 -21.98 -18.45
CA GLY A 250 10.70 -23.25 -17.83
C GLY A 250 10.83 -24.40 -18.83
N ARG A 251 9.93 -24.48 -19.82
CA ARG A 251 10.02 -25.46 -20.90
C ARG A 251 11.23 -25.22 -21.80
N GLN A 252 11.49 -23.99 -22.22
CA GLN A 252 12.64 -23.66 -23.06
C GLN A 252 13.97 -23.96 -22.33
N ASP A 253 14.08 -23.56 -21.08
CA ASP A 253 15.27 -23.82 -20.27
C ASP A 253 15.44 -25.33 -20.02
N GLY A 254 14.35 -26.04 -19.75
CA GLY A 254 14.34 -27.50 -19.63
C GLY A 254 14.82 -28.22 -20.89
N ILE A 255 14.38 -27.78 -22.07
CA ILE A 255 14.83 -28.31 -23.36
C ILE A 255 16.33 -28.06 -23.53
N LYS A 256 16.80 -26.82 -23.35
CA LYS A 256 18.23 -26.47 -23.48
C LYS A 256 19.12 -27.29 -22.54
N ILE A 257 18.72 -27.41 -21.27
CA ILE A 257 19.45 -28.22 -20.27
C ILE A 257 19.44 -29.70 -20.68
N GLY A 258 18.31 -30.19 -21.19
CA GLY A 258 18.17 -31.56 -21.70
C GLY A 258 19.08 -31.84 -22.89
N GLU A 259 19.10 -30.94 -23.87
CA GLU A 259 19.95 -31.01 -25.07
C GLU A 259 21.43 -31.01 -24.69
N GLN A 260 21.87 -30.07 -23.85
CA GLN A 260 23.28 -30.01 -23.39
C GLN A 260 23.70 -31.26 -22.63
N LYS A 261 22.85 -31.78 -21.73
CA LYS A 261 23.12 -33.03 -21.00
C LYS A 261 23.16 -34.23 -21.95
N GLY A 262 22.23 -34.29 -22.91
CA GLY A 262 22.15 -35.33 -23.92
C GLY A 262 23.38 -35.35 -24.83
N GLU A 263 23.79 -34.18 -25.31
CA GLU A 263 24.99 -34.01 -26.15
C GLU A 263 26.26 -34.43 -25.40
N LYS A 264 26.44 -33.94 -24.16
CA LYS A 264 27.59 -34.32 -23.32
C LYS A 264 27.64 -35.83 -23.10
N LYS A 265 26.51 -36.44 -22.73
CA LYS A 265 26.43 -37.88 -22.53
C LYS A 265 26.72 -38.65 -23.82
N GLY A 266 26.16 -38.22 -24.96
CA GLY A 266 26.41 -38.85 -26.26
C GLY A 266 27.87 -38.79 -26.69
N LYS A 267 28.52 -37.63 -26.56
CA LYS A 267 29.96 -37.46 -26.84
C LYS A 267 30.83 -38.31 -25.91
N ALA A 268 30.52 -38.35 -24.61
CA ALA A 268 31.22 -39.19 -23.65
C ALA A 268 31.10 -40.68 -23.98
N ASP A 269 29.88 -41.17 -24.22
CA ASP A 269 29.61 -42.57 -24.56
C ASP A 269 30.31 -42.97 -25.87
N PHE A 270 30.31 -42.08 -26.87
CA PHE A 270 30.98 -42.31 -28.15
C PHE A 270 32.51 -42.33 -28.01
N LEU A 271 33.09 -41.38 -27.29
CA LEU A 271 34.53 -41.34 -27.01
C LEU A 271 34.99 -42.60 -26.27
N CYS A 272 34.24 -43.06 -25.28
CA CYS A 272 34.51 -44.32 -24.59
C CYS A 272 34.59 -45.51 -25.57
N ARG A 273 33.62 -45.64 -26.49
CA ARG A 273 33.64 -46.73 -27.49
C ARG A 273 34.83 -46.66 -28.43
N LEU A 274 35.22 -45.47 -28.88
CA LEU A 274 36.39 -45.29 -29.75
C LEU A 274 37.68 -45.65 -29.03
N LEU A 275 37.83 -45.21 -27.77
CA LEU A 275 39.00 -45.55 -26.96
C LEU A 275 39.07 -47.05 -26.67
N GLN A 276 37.93 -47.69 -26.40
CA GLN A 276 37.86 -49.15 -26.23
C GLN A 276 38.30 -49.89 -27.49
N GLN A 277 37.85 -49.43 -28.66
CA GLN A 277 38.23 -50.03 -29.93
C GLN A 277 39.73 -49.88 -30.25
N ARG A 278 40.35 -48.77 -29.85
CA ARG A 278 41.75 -48.47 -30.15
C ARG A 278 42.74 -49.04 -29.11
N PHE A 279 42.38 -49.02 -27.84
CA PHE A 279 43.29 -49.31 -26.72
C PHE A 279 42.85 -50.51 -25.85
N GLY A 280 41.69 -51.13 -26.12
CA GLY A 280 41.14 -52.21 -25.29
C GLY A 280 40.34 -51.69 -24.10
N ASP A 281 40.12 -52.55 -23.10
CA ASP A 281 39.26 -52.21 -21.96
C ASP A 281 39.70 -50.92 -21.24
N LEU A 282 38.74 -50.03 -21.02
CA LEU A 282 38.99 -48.76 -20.36
C LEU A 282 39.12 -48.94 -18.84
N PRO A 283 40.24 -48.51 -18.23
CA PRO A 283 40.36 -48.49 -16.78
C PRO A 283 39.39 -47.48 -16.14
N VAL A 284 39.02 -47.72 -14.89
CA VAL A 284 37.99 -46.95 -14.16
C VAL A 284 38.29 -45.44 -14.14
N TRP A 285 39.56 -45.06 -13.99
CA TRP A 285 39.97 -43.66 -13.97
C TRP A 285 39.65 -42.93 -15.28
N ALA A 286 39.80 -43.61 -16.43
CA ALA A 286 39.57 -43.03 -17.75
C ALA A 286 38.07 -42.79 -17.96
N SER A 287 37.24 -43.78 -17.63
CA SER A 287 35.78 -43.69 -17.71
C SER A 287 35.22 -42.59 -16.81
N GLN A 288 35.75 -42.43 -15.59
CA GLN A 288 35.35 -41.36 -14.68
C GLN A 288 35.79 -39.97 -15.19
N LYS A 289 37.00 -39.86 -15.74
CA LYS A 289 37.52 -38.61 -16.32
C LYS A 289 36.66 -38.16 -17.50
N ILE A 290 36.27 -39.08 -18.38
CA ILE A 290 35.36 -38.81 -19.51
C ILE A 290 33.96 -38.40 -19.04
N ALA A 291 33.40 -39.08 -18.04
CA ALA A 291 32.08 -38.72 -17.51
C ALA A 291 32.05 -37.32 -16.87
N ALA A 292 33.15 -36.90 -16.24
CA ALA A 292 33.25 -35.60 -15.57
C ALA A 292 33.50 -34.44 -16.56
N ALA A 293 34.16 -34.67 -17.69
CA ALA A 293 34.59 -33.64 -18.63
C ALA A 293 33.46 -32.80 -19.23
N ASP A 294 33.74 -31.54 -19.56
CA ASP A 294 32.82 -30.70 -20.31
C ASP A 294 32.86 -31.02 -21.82
N LEU A 295 31.99 -30.37 -22.60
CA LEU A 295 31.90 -30.62 -24.05
C LEU A 295 33.22 -30.33 -24.77
N ALA A 296 33.94 -29.27 -24.36
CA ALA A 296 35.22 -28.89 -24.95
C ALA A 296 36.31 -29.93 -24.68
N GLY A 297 36.40 -30.45 -23.45
CA GLY A 297 37.32 -31.52 -23.11
C GLY A 297 37.05 -32.81 -23.90
N LEU A 298 35.77 -33.19 -24.02
CA LEU A 298 35.36 -34.36 -24.80
C LEU A 298 35.71 -34.22 -26.29
N GLU A 299 35.50 -33.05 -26.89
CA GLU A 299 35.88 -32.77 -28.28
C GLU A 299 37.41 -32.82 -28.47
N GLY A 300 38.16 -32.18 -27.57
CA GLY A 300 39.62 -32.17 -27.63
C GLY A 300 40.22 -33.58 -27.60
N TRP A 301 39.71 -34.46 -26.73
CA TRP A 301 40.15 -35.85 -26.67
C TRP A 301 39.67 -36.66 -27.88
N SER A 302 38.47 -36.40 -28.40
CA SER A 302 37.93 -37.07 -29.59
C SER A 302 38.77 -36.79 -30.84
N LEU A 303 39.35 -35.59 -30.98
CA LEU A 303 40.26 -35.29 -32.08
C LEU A 303 41.64 -35.92 -31.86
N ARG A 304 42.15 -35.86 -30.62
CA ARG A 304 43.48 -36.38 -30.27
C ARG A 304 43.59 -37.91 -30.39
N ILE A 305 42.46 -38.61 -30.29
CA ILE A 305 42.40 -40.07 -30.40
C ILE A 305 42.92 -40.60 -31.74
N LEU A 306 43.08 -39.79 -32.78
CA LEU A 306 43.59 -40.27 -34.06
C LEU A 306 45.11 -40.46 -34.03
N ASP A 307 45.81 -39.59 -33.30
CA ASP A 307 47.28 -39.48 -33.35
C ASP A 307 47.97 -39.95 -32.06
N ALA A 308 47.25 -40.02 -30.94
CA ALA A 308 47.81 -40.38 -29.64
C ALA A 308 48.42 -41.80 -29.61
N PRO A 309 49.66 -42.03 -29.18
CA PRO A 309 50.26 -43.38 -29.12
C PRO A 309 49.71 -44.24 -27.96
N THR A 310 49.17 -43.63 -26.91
CA THR A 310 48.69 -44.30 -25.69
C THR A 310 47.40 -43.68 -25.16
N LEU A 311 46.65 -44.43 -24.35
CA LEU A 311 45.41 -43.96 -23.70
C LEU A 311 45.65 -42.69 -22.85
N GLU A 312 46.76 -42.65 -22.11
CA GLU A 312 47.15 -41.53 -21.26
C GLU A 312 47.43 -40.26 -22.09
N SER A 313 48.07 -40.41 -23.24
CA SER A 313 48.33 -39.27 -24.15
C SER A 313 47.04 -38.77 -24.82
N ALA A 314 46.09 -39.66 -25.11
CA ALA A 314 44.79 -39.32 -25.69
C ALA A 314 43.92 -38.51 -24.73
N LEU A 315 43.96 -38.83 -23.42
CA LEU A 315 43.17 -38.20 -22.36
C LEU A 315 43.95 -37.15 -21.53
N MET A 316 45.09 -36.69 -22.03
CA MET A 316 45.85 -35.61 -21.39
C MET A 316 45.03 -34.30 -21.47
N ASP A 317 45.02 -33.50 -20.41
CA ASP A 317 44.28 -32.24 -20.43
C ASP A 317 44.86 -31.29 -21.50
N PRO A 318 44.02 -30.48 -22.18
CA PRO A 318 44.56 -29.42 -23.02
C PRO A 318 45.43 -28.47 -22.18
N PRO A 319 46.51 -27.90 -22.75
CA PRO A 319 47.39 -26.99 -22.04
C PRO A 319 46.69 -25.73 -21.53
#